data_AF-K1U9D2-F1
#
_entry.id   AF-K1U9D2-F1
#
_cell.length_a   1.000
_cell.length_b   1.000
_cell.length_c   1.000
_cell.angle_alpha   90.00
_cell.angle_beta   90.00
_cell.angle_gamma   90.00
#
_symmetry.space_group_name_H-M   'P 1'
#
loop_
_entity.id
_entity.type
_entity.pdbx_description
1 polymer ?
#
loop_
_entity_poly.entity_id
_entity_poly.type
_entity_poly.pdbx_seq_one_letter_code
_entity_poly.pdbx_strand_id
1 'polypeptide(L)'
;NIAKQAAHGEYGNPDAFCSNVEATNWMSATVETSNEEVIRHIMKICKRDPREGKVTTGGIVTVKDSTENWYLSWTINRQPQFKSQDKNAVLIWLYSLSTNKEGNFVKKAMRDCTGEEVCREWLYHIGVPTDEIEDLAKNACNTTTCFMPYINAFFQPRKNEDRPKVVPDGAVNFAFIGQFAETPRDTIFTTEYSMRTGMESVYTLLNVDRGVPEVWGSKYDVRELLRACYYAIDKKPITDIKLSFKEKELLKIVMKKVKGTDIELLLKESGLIK
;
A
#
# COMPACT_ATOMS: atom_id res chain seq x y z
N ASN A 1 -22.03 13.50 16.88
CA ASN A 1 -21.86 12.61 15.69
C ASN A 1 -22.66 13.22 14.56
N ILE A 2 -21.99 13.76 13.53
CA ILE A 2 -22.64 14.42 12.37
C ILE A 2 -23.56 13.44 11.63
N ALA A 3 -23.20 12.17 11.52
CA ALA A 3 -24.00 11.17 10.83
C ALA A 3 -25.43 11.05 11.39
N LYS A 4 -25.62 11.28 12.70
CA LYS A 4 -26.94 11.26 13.36
C LYS A 4 -27.84 12.43 12.99
N GLN A 5 -27.31 13.46 12.32
CA GLN A 5 -28.09 14.62 11.87
C GLN A 5 -28.75 14.36 10.49
N ALA A 6 -28.36 13.30 9.79
CA ALA A 6 -28.95 12.91 8.52
C ALA A 6 -30.38 12.39 8.70
N ALA A 7 -31.29 12.77 7.81
CA ALA A 7 -32.68 12.29 7.84
C ALA A 7 -32.84 10.91 7.19
N HIS A 8 -32.01 10.61 6.19
CA HIS A 8 -32.04 9.41 5.36
C HIS A 8 -30.67 8.71 5.27
N GLY A 9 -29.75 9.03 6.18
CA GLY A 9 -28.40 8.44 6.20
C GLY A 9 -27.42 9.07 5.21
N GLU A 10 -27.74 10.22 4.61
CA GLU A 10 -26.94 10.93 3.61
C GLU A 10 -25.55 11.37 4.09
N TYR A 11 -25.29 11.31 5.40
CA TYR A 11 -23.99 11.65 6.02
C TYR A 11 -23.14 10.41 6.37
N GLY A 12 -23.55 9.23 5.91
CA GLY A 12 -22.80 7.98 6.03
C GLY A 12 -22.91 7.30 7.40
N ASN A 13 -22.11 6.26 7.59
CA ASN A 13 -22.12 5.38 8.76
C ASN A 13 -20.69 5.18 9.29
N PRO A 14 -20.20 6.02 10.22
CA PRO A 14 -18.84 5.91 10.74
C PRO A 14 -18.58 4.59 11.48
N ASP A 15 -19.61 3.98 12.08
CA ASP A 15 -19.47 2.75 12.86
C ASP A 15 -19.08 1.56 11.97
N ALA A 16 -19.31 1.62 10.65
CA ALA A 16 -18.80 0.62 9.70
C ALA A 16 -17.26 0.60 9.61
N PHE A 17 -16.60 1.69 10.01
CA PHE A 17 -15.14 1.86 9.85
C PHE A 17 -14.39 1.88 11.19
N CYS A 18 -14.99 2.34 12.28
CA CYS A 18 -14.27 2.58 13.55
C CYS A 18 -14.75 1.77 14.76
N SER A 19 -15.69 0.83 14.58
CA SER A 19 -16.26 0.05 15.69
C SER A 19 -15.39 -1.12 16.17
N ASN A 20 -14.48 -1.63 15.32
CA ASN A 20 -13.63 -2.76 15.65
C ASN A 20 -12.14 -2.44 15.44
N VAL A 21 -11.45 -2.06 16.52
CA VAL A 21 -10.01 -1.76 16.51
C VAL A 21 -9.17 -2.99 16.17
N GLU A 22 -9.56 -4.20 16.61
CA GLU A 22 -8.82 -5.42 16.29
C GLU A 22 -8.78 -5.69 14.77
N ALA A 23 -9.80 -5.25 14.02
CA ALA A 23 -9.86 -5.39 12.57
C ALA A 23 -9.22 -4.22 11.80
N THR A 24 -8.94 -3.10 12.45
CA THR A 24 -8.54 -1.83 11.80
C THR A 24 -7.21 -1.27 12.24
N ASN A 25 -6.58 -1.90 13.25
CA ASN A 25 -5.29 -1.48 13.75
C ASN A 25 -4.12 -1.95 12.88
N TRP A 26 -3.00 -1.27 13.07
CA TRP A 26 -1.66 -1.60 12.56
C TRP A 26 -0.68 -0.87 13.50
N MET A 27 0.50 -1.44 13.69
CA MET A 27 1.61 -0.79 14.37
C MET A 27 2.77 -0.51 13.42
N SER A 28 3.32 0.70 13.53
CA SER A 28 4.56 1.09 12.86
C SER A 28 5.64 1.45 13.87
N ALA A 29 6.89 1.43 13.42
CA ALA A 29 8.00 1.97 14.17
C ALA A 29 8.99 2.67 13.24
N THR A 30 9.76 3.61 13.78
CA THR A 30 10.91 4.20 13.12
C THR A 30 12.15 3.89 13.93
N VAL A 31 13.10 3.18 13.32
CA VAL A 31 14.44 2.94 13.86
C VAL A 31 15.38 3.98 13.26
N GLU A 32 16.05 4.72 14.12
CA GLU A 32 17.15 5.61 13.77
C GLU A 32 18.47 4.98 14.17
N THR A 33 19.44 4.96 13.26
CA THR A 33 20.80 4.51 13.57
C THR A 33 21.83 5.16 12.66
N SER A 34 23.02 5.44 13.20
CA SER A 34 24.23 5.80 12.45
C SER A 34 25.31 4.70 12.55
N ASN A 35 24.96 3.52 13.08
CA ASN A 35 25.90 2.46 13.33
C ASN A 35 26.25 1.70 12.03
N GLU A 36 27.55 1.61 11.71
CA GLU A 36 28.05 0.98 10.48
C GLU A 36 27.74 -0.52 10.37
N GLU A 37 27.62 -1.24 11.47
CA GLU A 37 27.26 -2.66 11.46
C GLU A 37 25.83 -2.86 10.95
N VAL A 38 24.88 -2.16 11.55
CA VAL A 38 23.47 -2.19 11.11
C VAL A 38 23.35 -1.73 9.65
N ILE A 39 24.04 -0.66 9.27
CA ILE A 39 24.06 -0.15 7.90
C ILE A 39 24.66 -1.18 6.92
N ARG A 40 25.74 -1.88 7.29
CA ARG A 40 26.30 -2.96 6.46
C ARG A 40 25.30 -4.10 6.24
N HIS A 41 24.52 -4.47 7.25
CA HIS A 41 23.45 -5.48 7.10
C HIS A 41 22.35 -5.01 6.15
N ILE A 42 21.92 -3.75 6.27
CA ILE A 42 20.98 -3.12 5.31
C ILE A 42 21.53 -3.18 3.88
N MET A 43 22.79 -2.78 3.68
CA MET A 43 23.45 -2.75 2.37
C MET A 43 23.61 -4.14 1.75
N LYS A 44 23.83 -5.18 2.56
CA LYS A 44 23.84 -6.57 2.08
C LYS A 44 22.49 -6.95 1.45
N ILE A 45 21.38 -6.34 1.85
CA ILE A 45 20.04 -6.59 1.30
C ILE A 45 19.75 -5.68 0.12
N CYS A 46 19.79 -4.35 0.31
CA CYS A 46 19.35 -3.39 -0.71
C CYS A 46 20.43 -3.04 -1.76
N LYS A 47 21.68 -3.46 -1.54
CA LYS A 47 22.85 -3.25 -2.43
C LYS A 47 23.21 -1.78 -2.68
N ARG A 48 22.79 -0.87 -1.80
CA ARG A 48 23.01 0.59 -1.92
C ARG A 48 23.27 1.19 -0.55
N ASP A 49 24.18 2.15 -0.46
CA ASP A 49 24.36 2.91 0.78
C ASP A 49 23.18 3.89 0.98
N PRO A 50 22.42 3.79 2.09
CA PRO A 50 21.29 4.69 2.34
C PRO A 50 21.66 6.18 2.41
N ARG A 51 22.92 6.50 2.70
CA ARG A 51 23.42 7.86 2.94
C ARG A 51 23.80 8.60 1.67
N GLU A 52 23.80 7.94 0.51
CA GLU A 52 24.05 8.57 -0.80
C GLU A 52 22.94 9.56 -1.23
N GLY A 53 21.84 9.64 -0.48
CA GLY A 53 20.70 10.50 -0.78
C GLY A 53 19.87 10.09 -2.00
N LYS A 54 20.10 8.86 -2.47
CA LYS A 54 19.37 8.25 -3.58
C LYS A 54 18.41 7.18 -3.06
N VAL A 55 17.74 6.50 -3.98
CA VAL A 55 16.86 5.39 -3.64
C VAL A 55 17.64 4.31 -2.90
N THR A 56 17.17 3.90 -1.73
CA THR A 56 17.75 2.79 -0.96
C THR A 56 17.02 1.50 -1.27
N THR A 57 15.94 1.16 -0.55
CA THR A 57 15.20 -0.09 -0.75
C THR A 57 14.25 -0.03 -1.96
N GLY A 58 13.86 1.18 -2.39
CA GLY A 58 12.96 1.35 -3.56
C GLY A 58 11.51 0.98 -3.29
N GLY A 59 11.09 1.02 -2.03
CA GLY A 59 9.81 0.50 -1.55
C GLY A 59 10.03 -0.42 -0.36
N ILE A 60 8.99 -1.12 0.04
CA ILE A 60 9.03 -2.01 1.19
C ILE A 60 9.78 -3.31 0.85
N VAL A 61 10.53 -3.81 1.82
CA VAL A 61 11.11 -5.16 1.84
C VAL A 61 10.29 -5.96 2.84
N THR A 62 9.61 -7.00 2.35
CA THR A 62 8.74 -7.85 3.17
C THR A 62 9.47 -9.12 3.59
N VAL A 63 9.46 -9.40 4.89
CA VAL A 63 10.01 -10.61 5.47
C VAL A 63 9.00 -11.75 5.32
N LYS A 64 9.15 -12.56 4.27
CA LYS A 64 8.18 -13.62 3.94
C LYS A 64 8.02 -14.66 5.05
N ASP A 65 9.09 -14.97 5.76
CA ASP A 65 9.09 -15.97 6.84
C ASP A 65 8.40 -15.46 8.12
N SER A 66 8.01 -14.17 8.15
CA SER A 66 7.23 -13.58 9.24
C SER A 66 5.72 -13.52 8.94
N THR A 67 5.25 -14.02 7.79
CA THR A 67 3.82 -13.96 7.39
C THR A 67 2.87 -14.55 8.43
N GLU A 68 3.28 -15.62 9.11
CA GLU A 68 2.51 -16.22 10.20
C GLU A 68 2.75 -15.58 11.58
N ASN A 69 3.68 -14.63 11.67
CA ASN A 69 4.04 -13.85 12.85
C ASN A 69 3.59 -12.39 12.64
N TRP A 70 4.49 -11.41 12.77
CA TRP A 70 4.18 -9.99 12.59
C TRP A 70 3.82 -9.59 11.16
N TYR A 71 4.16 -10.44 10.18
CA TYR A 71 4.13 -10.12 8.76
C TYR A 71 4.82 -8.77 8.50
N LEU A 72 6.06 -8.71 8.98
CA LEU A 72 6.88 -7.51 9.05
C LEU A 72 7.34 -7.07 7.66
N SER A 73 7.25 -5.78 7.42
CA SER A 73 7.90 -5.13 6.29
C SER A 73 8.62 -3.88 6.75
N TRP A 74 9.66 -3.49 6.02
CA TRP A 74 10.44 -2.30 6.32
C TRP A 74 10.86 -1.58 5.05
N THR A 75 11.15 -0.29 5.16
CA THR A 75 11.61 0.51 4.01
C THR A 75 12.59 1.58 4.47
N ILE A 76 13.47 1.95 3.55
CA ILE A 76 14.31 3.12 3.68
C ILE A 76 14.09 3.97 2.42
N ASN A 77 13.49 5.13 2.64
CA ASN A 77 13.37 6.17 1.61
C ASN A 77 14.71 6.91 1.46
N ARG A 78 14.77 7.82 0.48
CA ARG A 78 15.95 8.67 0.28
C ARG A 78 16.28 9.42 1.57
N GLN A 79 17.54 9.38 1.98
CA GLN A 79 18.00 10.07 3.19
C GLN A 79 18.68 11.41 2.86
N PRO A 80 18.62 12.42 3.75
CA PRO A 80 17.77 12.44 4.93
C PRO A 80 16.29 12.59 4.56
N GLN A 81 15.41 11.91 5.30
CA GLN A 81 13.96 12.03 5.11
C GLN A 81 13.43 13.34 5.72
N PHE A 82 14.06 13.82 6.79
CA PHE A 82 13.76 15.11 7.41
C PHE A 82 14.90 16.09 7.15
N LYS A 83 14.57 17.35 6.81
CA LYS A 83 15.58 18.37 6.52
C LYS A 83 16.57 18.62 7.68
N SER A 84 16.13 18.39 8.92
CA SER A 84 16.93 18.57 10.14
C SER A 84 17.61 17.30 10.64
N GLN A 85 17.44 16.17 9.97
CA GLN A 85 18.05 14.89 10.35
C GLN A 85 19.58 14.98 10.22
N ASP A 86 20.31 14.30 11.12
CA ASP A 86 21.73 14.05 10.93
C ASP A 86 21.96 13.25 9.63
N LYS A 87 22.85 13.74 8.78
CA LYS A 87 23.18 13.10 7.50
C LYS A 87 23.90 11.76 7.65
N ASN A 88 24.49 11.51 8.82
CA ASN A 88 25.14 10.24 9.12
C ASN A 88 24.13 9.18 9.61
N ALA A 89 22.96 9.61 10.10
CA ALA A 89 21.91 8.72 10.56
C ALA A 89 20.98 8.30 9.42
N VAL A 90 20.46 7.10 9.52
CA VAL A 90 19.48 6.52 8.60
C VAL A 90 18.19 6.24 9.37
N LEU A 91 17.06 6.59 8.76
CA LEU A 91 15.73 6.27 9.29
C LEU A 91 15.11 5.10 8.55
N ILE A 92 14.81 4.04 9.30
CA ILE A 92 14.16 2.83 8.83
C ILE A 92 12.73 2.83 9.34
N TRP A 93 11.77 2.80 8.42
CA TRP A 93 10.36 2.64 8.80
C TRP A 93 9.99 1.17 8.74
N LEU A 94 9.43 0.65 9.83
CA LEU A 94 9.02 -0.72 10.04
C LEU A 94 7.52 -0.79 10.28
N TYR A 95 6.91 -1.91 9.93
CA TYR A 95 5.48 -2.10 10.17
C TYR A 95 5.07 -3.57 10.21
N SER A 96 4.05 -3.91 11.00
CA SER A 96 3.47 -5.27 11.07
C SER A 96 2.02 -5.30 10.60
N LEU A 97 1.66 -6.24 9.72
CA LEU A 97 0.24 -6.45 9.38
C LEU A 97 -0.50 -7.26 10.46
N SER A 98 0.23 -8.01 11.28
CA SER A 98 -0.32 -8.77 12.42
C SER A 98 0.24 -8.21 13.72
N THR A 99 -0.55 -7.41 14.45
CA THR A 99 -0.08 -6.74 15.67
C THR A 99 -0.21 -7.58 16.93
N ASN A 100 -0.98 -8.67 16.87
CA ASN A 100 -1.37 -9.52 18.00
C ASN A 100 -0.72 -10.91 17.99
N LYS A 101 0.17 -11.19 17.04
CA LYS A 101 0.91 -12.46 16.94
C LYS A 101 2.32 -12.30 17.48
N GLU A 102 2.87 -13.34 18.09
CA GLU A 102 4.27 -13.34 18.54
C GLU A 102 5.26 -13.14 17.39
N GLY A 103 6.39 -12.50 17.68
CA GLY A 103 7.51 -12.40 16.75
C GLY A 103 8.27 -13.72 16.59
N ASN A 104 9.10 -13.79 15.55
CA ASN A 104 9.97 -14.92 15.30
C ASN A 104 11.11 -14.99 16.34
N PHE A 105 11.64 -13.85 16.78
CA PHE A 105 12.71 -13.74 17.79
C PHE A 105 12.19 -13.20 19.12
N VAL A 106 11.54 -12.04 19.11
CA VAL A 106 10.88 -11.47 20.29
C VAL A 106 9.52 -12.15 20.43
N LYS A 107 9.43 -13.13 21.32
CA LYS A 107 8.24 -13.98 21.57
C LYS A 107 7.09 -13.21 22.25
N LYS A 108 6.72 -12.06 21.68
CA LYS A 108 5.64 -11.17 22.11
C LYS A 108 4.95 -10.58 20.88
N ALA A 109 3.69 -10.21 21.06
CA ALA A 109 2.97 -9.44 20.06
C ALA A 109 3.61 -8.05 19.89
N MET A 110 3.72 -7.55 18.66
CA MET A 110 4.39 -6.27 18.39
C MET A 110 3.77 -5.12 19.21
N ARG A 111 2.45 -5.13 19.42
CA ARG A 111 1.72 -4.14 20.23
C ARG A 111 2.12 -4.11 21.71
N ASP A 112 2.74 -5.18 22.20
CA ASP A 112 3.21 -5.34 23.58
C ASP A 112 4.74 -5.18 23.69
N CYS A 113 5.40 -4.75 22.61
CA CYS A 113 6.84 -4.53 22.54
C CYS A 113 7.22 -3.07 22.80
N THR A 114 8.35 -2.89 23.48
CA THR A 114 9.08 -1.61 23.49
C THR A 114 9.72 -1.34 22.13
N GLY A 115 10.23 -0.13 21.91
CA GLY A 115 10.98 0.19 20.70
C GLY A 115 12.22 -0.69 20.53
N GLU A 116 12.97 -0.93 21.62
CA GLU A 116 14.13 -1.83 21.61
C GLU A 116 13.74 -3.24 21.14
N GLU A 117 12.64 -3.79 21.66
CA GLU A 117 12.17 -5.12 21.28
C GLU A 117 11.71 -5.20 19.82
N VAL A 118 11.03 -4.17 19.32
CA VAL A 118 10.72 -4.08 17.88
C VAL A 118 12.00 -4.06 17.04
N CYS A 119 13.02 -3.31 17.48
CA CYS A 119 14.32 -3.26 16.81
C CYS A 119 14.99 -4.63 16.80
N ARG A 120 14.98 -5.35 17.93
CA ARG A 120 15.58 -6.70 18.05
C ARG A 120 15.00 -7.69 17.04
N GLU A 121 13.68 -7.73 16.90
CA GLU A 121 13.01 -8.57 15.89
C GLU A 121 13.44 -8.19 14.47
N TRP A 122 13.52 -6.89 14.16
CA TRP A 122 13.95 -6.44 12.84
C TRP A 122 15.42 -6.77 12.56
N LEU A 123 16.32 -6.55 13.53
CA LEU A 123 17.75 -6.90 13.42
C LEU A 123 17.94 -8.39 13.15
N TYR A 124 17.15 -9.25 13.81
CA TYR A 124 17.11 -10.68 13.53
C TYR A 124 16.78 -10.97 12.07
N HIS A 125 15.72 -10.35 11.52
CA HIS A 125 15.29 -10.57 10.14
C HIS A 125 16.23 -10.02 9.06
N ILE A 126 17.08 -9.04 9.38
CA ILE A 126 18.15 -8.58 8.47
C ILE A 126 19.46 -9.35 8.66
N GLY A 127 19.45 -10.39 9.50
CA GLY A 127 20.54 -11.36 9.65
C GLY A 127 21.70 -10.88 10.51
N VAL A 128 21.46 -10.00 11.48
CA VAL A 128 22.45 -9.67 12.52
C VAL A 128 22.69 -10.90 13.42
N PRO A 129 23.95 -11.21 13.81
CA PRO A 129 24.25 -12.31 14.74
C PRO A 129 23.46 -12.18 16.04
N THR A 130 22.86 -13.28 16.50
CA THR A 130 21.88 -13.25 17.60
C THR A 130 22.45 -12.77 18.93
N ASP A 131 23.75 -12.96 19.15
CA ASP A 131 24.51 -12.52 20.31
C ASP A 131 24.82 -11.01 20.30
N GLU A 132 24.70 -10.34 19.16
CA GLU A 132 24.91 -8.88 19.01
C GLU A 132 23.60 -8.08 19.02
N ILE A 133 22.45 -8.73 18.75
CA ILE A 133 21.15 -8.08 18.55
C ILE A 133 20.74 -7.22 19.75
N GLU A 134 20.92 -7.72 20.98
CA GLU A 134 20.48 -7.00 22.18
C GLU A 134 21.27 -5.71 22.38
N ASP A 135 22.60 -5.76 22.22
CA ASP A 135 23.46 -4.58 22.35
C ASP A 135 23.16 -3.55 21.27
N LEU A 136 23.08 -3.97 20.00
CA LEU A 136 22.81 -3.07 18.88
C LEU A 136 21.44 -2.42 18.98
N ALA A 137 20.40 -3.16 19.37
CA ALA A 137 19.06 -2.60 19.52
C ALA A 137 18.99 -1.56 20.63
N LYS A 138 19.71 -1.78 21.73
CA LYS A 138 19.66 -0.94 22.94
C LYS A 138 20.57 0.28 22.85
N ASN A 139 21.79 0.09 22.34
CA ASN A 139 22.86 1.09 22.43
C ASN A 139 23.16 1.75 21.08
N ALA A 140 22.83 1.11 19.96
CA ALA A 140 23.16 1.61 18.62
C ALA A 140 21.94 2.06 17.80
N CYS A 141 20.73 1.80 18.28
CA CYS A 141 19.48 2.15 17.63
C CYS A 141 18.57 2.93 18.57
N ASN A 142 17.89 3.94 18.04
CA ASN A 142 16.81 4.65 18.73
C ASN A 142 15.50 4.33 18.01
N THR A 143 14.57 3.66 18.70
CA THR A 143 13.33 3.17 18.05
C THR A 143 12.10 3.80 18.68
N THR A 144 11.34 4.54 17.88
CA THR A 144 10.03 5.09 18.27
C THR A 144 8.92 4.24 17.67
N THR A 145 7.93 3.88 18.48
CA THR A 145 6.77 3.08 18.04
C THR A 145 5.51 3.95 17.95
N CYS A 146 4.58 3.55 17.09
CA CYS A 146 3.26 4.18 16.97
C CYS A 146 2.20 3.11 16.69
N PHE A 147 1.32 2.90 17.67
CA PHE A 147 0.12 2.07 17.50
C PHE A 147 -1.02 2.94 16.98
N MET A 148 -1.64 2.53 15.88
CA MET A 148 -2.69 3.30 15.21
C MET A 148 -3.96 2.45 15.12
N PRO A 149 -5.00 2.72 15.94
CA PRO A 149 -6.18 1.86 16.03
C PRO A 149 -7.06 1.86 14.77
N TYR A 150 -6.94 2.87 13.90
CA TYR A 150 -7.84 3.09 12.75
C TYR A 150 -7.13 3.24 11.41
N ILE A 151 -5.85 2.94 11.34
CA ILE A 151 -5.05 3.07 10.13
C ILE A 151 -5.60 2.23 8.96
N ASN A 152 -6.13 1.03 9.21
CA ASN A 152 -6.78 0.18 8.20
C ASN A 152 -8.30 0.40 8.12
N ALA A 153 -8.85 1.40 8.82
CA ALA A 153 -10.29 1.67 8.82
C ALA A 153 -10.84 1.95 7.42
N PHE A 154 -10.03 2.53 6.54
CA PHE A 154 -10.41 2.79 5.14
C PHE A 154 -10.80 1.51 4.39
N PHE A 155 -10.21 0.36 4.73
CA PHE A 155 -10.40 -0.91 4.03
C PHE A 155 -11.45 -1.84 4.66
N GLN A 156 -12.20 -1.37 5.67
CA GLN A 156 -13.31 -2.16 6.19
C GLN A 156 -14.34 -2.45 5.08
N PRO A 157 -14.88 -3.69 5.01
CA PRO A 157 -16.00 -3.99 4.14
C PRO A 157 -17.14 -3.01 4.41
N ARG A 158 -17.68 -2.43 3.34
CA ARG A 158 -18.66 -1.37 3.42
C ARG A 158 -19.76 -1.56 2.37
N LYS A 159 -20.90 -0.95 2.63
CA LYS A 159 -21.95 -0.70 1.65
C LYS A 159 -21.70 0.61 0.92
N ASN A 160 -22.53 0.89 -0.08
CA ASN A 160 -22.45 2.14 -0.83
C ASN A 160 -22.79 3.33 0.08
N GLU A 161 -23.83 3.18 0.89
CA GLU A 161 -24.36 4.19 1.81
C GLU A 161 -23.47 4.48 3.03
N ASP A 162 -22.47 3.66 3.33
CA ASP A 162 -21.64 3.87 4.53
C ASP A 162 -20.73 5.11 4.40
N ARG A 163 -20.44 5.56 3.18
CA ARG A 163 -19.69 6.81 2.92
C ARG A 163 -20.64 7.87 2.33
N PRO A 164 -20.64 9.12 2.83
CA PRO A 164 -21.41 10.19 2.23
C PRO A 164 -20.81 10.60 0.88
N LYS A 165 -21.64 11.07 -0.06
CA LYS A 165 -21.16 11.75 -1.26
C LYS A 165 -20.30 12.95 -0.87
N VAL A 166 -19.34 13.33 -1.73
CA VAL A 166 -18.51 14.54 -1.53
C VAL A 166 -19.39 15.77 -1.28
N VAL A 167 -20.40 15.99 -2.12
CA VAL A 167 -21.47 16.96 -1.87
C VAL A 167 -22.78 16.17 -1.80
N PRO A 168 -23.39 16.01 -0.61
CA PRO A 168 -24.68 15.34 -0.48
C PRO A 168 -25.78 16.02 -1.30
N ASP A 169 -26.77 15.25 -1.73
CA ASP A 169 -27.88 15.78 -2.53
C ASP A 169 -28.63 16.86 -1.72
N GLY A 170 -28.79 18.05 -2.30
CA GLY A 170 -29.43 19.19 -1.63
C GLY A 170 -28.51 19.99 -0.69
N ALA A 171 -27.23 19.61 -0.53
CA ALA A 171 -26.28 20.41 0.22
C ALA A 171 -26.05 21.78 -0.45
N VAL A 172 -26.11 22.84 0.35
CA VAL A 172 -26.01 24.24 -0.14
C VAL A 172 -24.60 24.81 0.05
N ASN A 173 -23.97 24.52 1.19
CA ASN A 173 -22.75 25.21 1.62
C ASN A 173 -21.78 24.31 2.40
N PHE A 174 -21.90 22.98 2.26
CA PHE A 174 -21.03 22.03 2.95
C PHE A 174 -20.71 20.82 2.07
N ALA A 175 -19.61 20.15 2.41
CA ALA A 175 -19.11 18.97 1.72
C ALA A 175 -18.37 18.04 2.70
N PHE A 176 -18.28 16.77 2.35
CA PHE A 176 -17.39 15.79 2.97
C PHE A 176 -16.19 15.54 2.06
N ILE A 177 -14.98 15.63 2.61
CA ILE A 177 -13.73 15.43 1.85
C ILE A 177 -12.85 14.39 2.52
N GLY A 178 -11.89 13.86 1.76
CA GLY A 178 -10.95 12.84 2.21
C GLY A 178 -11.44 11.42 1.97
N GLN A 179 -10.73 10.48 2.57
CA GLN A 179 -10.80 9.05 2.24
C GLN A 179 -12.13 8.37 2.60
N PHE A 180 -12.91 8.96 3.50
CA PHE A 180 -14.22 8.46 3.91
C PHE A 180 -15.40 9.10 3.16
N ALA A 181 -15.15 10.00 2.21
CA ALA A 181 -16.18 10.47 1.28
C ALA A 181 -16.29 9.51 0.08
N GLU A 182 -17.45 9.50 -0.59
CA GLU A 182 -17.75 8.67 -1.75
C GLU A 182 -17.59 9.47 -3.04
N THR A 183 -16.69 9.01 -3.90
CA THR A 183 -16.59 9.39 -5.32
C THR A 183 -16.30 8.15 -6.18
N PRO A 184 -16.80 8.06 -7.43
CA PRO A 184 -16.69 6.86 -8.25
C PRO A 184 -15.25 6.47 -8.62
N ARG A 185 -15.00 5.15 -8.71
CA ARG A 185 -13.82 4.47 -9.29
C ARG A 185 -12.46 4.70 -8.60
N ASP A 186 -12.24 5.82 -7.93
CA ASP A 186 -10.91 6.15 -7.38
C ASP A 186 -10.59 5.31 -6.13
N THR A 187 -9.31 5.22 -5.77
CA THR A 187 -8.83 4.37 -4.66
C THR A 187 -8.38 5.19 -3.47
N ILE A 188 -8.96 4.88 -2.32
CA ILE A 188 -8.57 5.36 -1.00
C ILE A 188 -7.16 4.89 -0.57
N PHE A 189 -6.70 5.34 0.60
CA PHE A 189 -5.33 5.19 1.09
C PHE A 189 -4.30 5.86 0.16
N THR A 190 -4.73 6.89 -0.58
CA THR A 190 -3.90 7.65 -1.50
C THR A 190 -4.06 9.14 -1.27
N THR A 191 -3.01 9.92 -1.47
CA THR A 191 -3.13 11.37 -1.46
C THR A 191 -4.03 11.88 -2.58
N GLU A 192 -4.05 11.21 -3.72
CA GLU A 192 -4.91 11.51 -4.88
C GLU A 192 -6.39 11.58 -4.48
N TYR A 193 -6.91 10.59 -3.74
CA TYR A 193 -8.32 10.59 -3.34
C TYR A 193 -8.69 11.80 -2.46
N SER A 194 -7.78 12.21 -1.56
CA SER A 194 -7.96 13.44 -0.77
C SER A 194 -7.98 14.69 -1.65
N MET A 195 -7.11 14.75 -2.66
CA MET A 195 -7.08 15.89 -3.59
C MET A 195 -8.31 15.91 -4.49
N ARG A 196 -8.76 14.76 -5.00
CA ARG A 196 -9.95 14.60 -5.83
C ARG A 196 -11.20 15.05 -5.10
N THR A 197 -11.47 14.50 -3.91
CA THR A 197 -12.65 14.87 -3.12
C THR A 197 -12.62 16.35 -2.73
N GLY A 198 -11.44 16.90 -2.43
CA GLY A 198 -11.24 18.34 -2.29
C GLY A 198 -11.62 19.14 -3.54
N MET A 199 -11.12 18.74 -4.71
CA MET A 199 -11.41 19.38 -5.99
C MET A 199 -12.90 19.31 -6.34
N GLU A 200 -13.51 18.13 -6.26
CA GLU A 200 -14.93 17.91 -6.53
C GLU A 200 -15.82 18.75 -5.61
N SER A 201 -15.47 18.88 -4.33
CA SER A 201 -16.23 19.71 -3.38
C SER A 201 -16.25 21.19 -3.78
N VAL A 202 -15.07 21.77 -4.09
CA VAL A 202 -14.93 23.18 -4.48
C VAL A 202 -15.63 23.45 -5.80
N TYR A 203 -15.44 22.55 -6.78
CA TYR A 203 -16.00 22.71 -8.11
C TYR A 203 -17.53 22.67 -8.10
N THR A 204 -18.09 21.74 -7.32
CA THR A 204 -19.55 21.58 -7.20
C THR A 204 -20.18 22.73 -6.43
N LEU A 205 -19.64 23.11 -5.25
CA LEU A 205 -20.25 24.15 -4.41
C LEU A 205 -20.11 25.57 -4.97
N LEU A 206 -19.02 25.86 -5.68
CA LEU A 206 -18.76 27.19 -6.24
C LEU A 206 -19.12 27.32 -7.73
N ASN A 207 -19.70 26.27 -8.33
CA ASN A 207 -20.03 26.22 -9.76
C ASN A 207 -18.83 26.61 -10.65
N VAL A 208 -17.67 26.01 -10.39
CA VAL A 208 -16.48 26.24 -11.21
C VAL A 208 -16.70 25.65 -12.59
N ASP A 209 -16.72 26.49 -13.62
CA ASP A 209 -16.94 26.10 -15.02
C ASP A 209 -15.68 25.48 -15.65
N ARG A 210 -15.26 24.33 -15.12
CA ARG A 210 -14.13 23.54 -15.60
C ARG A 210 -14.32 22.06 -15.22
N GLY A 211 -13.97 21.15 -16.13
CA GLY A 211 -14.01 19.72 -15.84
C GLY A 211 -12.99 19.29 -14.77
N VAL A 212 -13.42 18.47 -13.82
CA VAL A 212 -12.54 17.69 -12.95
C VAL A 212 -12.02 16.49 -13.75
N PRO A 213 -10.70 16.21 -13.78
CA PRO A 213 -10.17 15.04 -14.49
C PRO A 213 -10.77 13.75 -13.94
N GLU A 214 -11.29 12.89 -14.80
CA GLU A 214 -11.74 11.56 -14.36
C GLU A 214 -10.58 10.71 -13.84
N VAL A 215 -10.89 9.65 -13.09
CA VAL A 215 -9.92 8.61 -12.77
C VAL A 215 -9.37 8.02 -14.07
N TRP A 216 -8.06 7.81 -14.13
CA TRP A 216 -7.42 7.28 -15.33
C TRP A 216 -8.13 6.02 -15.86
N GLY A 217 -8.44 6.04 -17.16
CA GLY A 217 -9.27 5.04 -17.85
C GLY A 217 -8.57 3.73 -18.16
N SER A 218 -7.44 3.39 -17.54
CA SER A 218 -6.64 2.19 -17.88
C SER A 218 -7.45 0.89 -17.92
N LYS A 219 -8.43 0.72 -17.03
CA LYS A 219 -9.29 -0.48 -17.02
C LYS A 219 -10.20 -0.61 -18.24
N TYR A 220 -10.35 0.44 -19.04
CA TYR A 220 -11.10 0.45 -20.29
C TYR A 220 -10.18 0.47 -21.52
N ASP A 221 -8.87 0.65 -21.32
CA ASP A 221 -7.89 0.60 -22.39
C ASP A 221 -7.52 -0.86 -22.69
N VAL A 222 -7.94 -1.36 -23.86
CA VAL A 222 -7.68 -2.73 -24.30
C VAL A 222 -6.18 -3.05 -24.30
N ARG A 223 -5.32 -2.06 -24.58
CA ARG A 223 -3.85 -2.25 -24.58
C ARG A 223 -3.36 -2.58 -23.17
N GLU A 224 -3.87 -1.86 -22.17
CA GLU A 224 -3.53 -2.09 -20.77
C GLU A 224 -4.13 -3.40 -20.25
N LEU A 225 -5.32 -3.79 -20.71
CA LEU A 225 -5.91 -5.09 -20.37
C LEU A 225 -5.08 -6.26 -20.91
N LEU A 226 -4.69 -6.23 -22.19
CA LEU A 226 -3.84 -7.26 -22.80
C LEU A 226 -2.46 -7.30 -22.16
N ARG A 227 -1.88 -6.13 -21.88
CA ARG A 227 -0.63 -6.01 -21.16
C ARG A 227 -0.75 -6.59 -19.76
N ALA A 228 -1.80 -6.27 -19.01
CA ALA A 228 -2.03 -6.83 -17.67
C ALA A 228 -2.10 -8.36 -17.71
N CYS A 229 -2.79 -8.95 -18.69
CA CYS A 229 -2.81 -10.40 -18.87
C CYS A 229 -1.41 -10.97 -19.12
N TYR A 230 -0.60 -10.35 -19.97
CA TYR A 230 0.77 -10.80 -20.26
C TYR A 230 1.66 -10.79 -19.02
N TYR A 231 1.63 -9.70 -18.25
CA TYR A 231 2.42 -9.58 -17.02
C TYR A 231 1.90 -10.52 -15.92
N ALA A 232 0.59 -10.77 -15.85
CA ALA A 232 -0.02 -11.69 -14.88
C ALA A 232 0.38 -13.17 -15.09
N ILE A 233 0.82 -13.53 -16.30
CA ILE A 233 1.30 -14.88 -16.64
C ILE A 233 2.82 -14.95 -16.78
N ASP A 234 3.54 -14.10 -16.04
CA ASP A 234 5.01 -14.04 -16.01
C ASP A 234 5.64 -13.72 -17.37
N LYS A 235 5.03 -12.81 -18.14
CA LYS A 235 5.54 -12.38 -19.46
C LYS A 235 5.68 -13.53 -20.46
N LYS A 236 4.81 -14.53 -20.35
CA LYS A 236 4.76 -15.67 -21.27
C LYS A 236 3.69 -15.44 -22.33
N PRO A 237 3.88 -15.96 -23.55
CA PRO A 237 2.79 -16.12 -24.50
C PRO A 237 1.68 -16.99 -23.89
N ILE A 238 0.43 -16.76 -24.31
CA ILE A 238 -0.73 -17.52 -23.84
C ILE A 238 -0.64 -19.02 -24.20
N THR A 239 0.18 -19.38 -25.19
CA THR A 239 0.43 -20.78 -25.56
C THR A 239 1.27 -21.54 -24.54
N ASP A 240 2.00 -20.83 -23.67
CA ASP A 240 3.01 -21.40 -22.78
C ASP A 240 2.46 -21.64 -21.37
N ILE A 241 1.20 -21.23 -21.11
CA ILE A 241 0.51 -21.50 -19.85
C ILE A 241 -0.32 -22.79 -19.94
N LYS A 242 -0.68 -23.32 -18.77
CA LYS A 242 -1.52 -24.53 -18.66
C LYS A 242 -2.96 -24.21 -19.06
N LEU A 243 -3.27 -24.43 -20.33
CA LEU A 243 -4.64 -24.38 -20.86
C LEU A 243 -5.29 -25.77 -20.86
N SER A 244 -6.56 -25.83 -20.51
CA SER A 244 -7.42 -27.00 -20.76
C SER A 244 -7.59 -27.26 -22.26
N PHE A 245 -8.04 -28.46 -22.63
CA PHE A 245 -8.27 -28.80 -24.03
C PHE A 245 -9.27 -27.84 -24.70
N LYS A 246 -10.35 -27.47 -23.99
CA LYS A 246 -11.36 -26.51 -24.50
C LYS A 246 -10.76 -25.13 -24.75
N GLU A 247 -9.92 -24.64 -23.85
CA GLU A 247 -9.26 -23.33 -24.01
C GLU A 247 -8.25 -23.34 -25.17
N LYS A 248 -7.51 -24.44 -25.36
CA LYS A 248 -6.61 -24.59 -26.51
C LYS A 248 -7.35 -24.56 -27.85
N GLU A 249 -8.47 -25.27 -27.98
CA GLU A 249 -9.27 -25.25 -29.20
C GLU A 249 -9.92 -23.88 -29.43
N LEU A 250 -10.43 -23.25 -28.38
CA LEU A 250 -10.96 -21.88 -28.48
C LEU A 250 -9.88 -20.89 -28.93
N LEU A 251 -8.67 -20.98 -28.36
CA LEU A 251 -7.54 -20.15 -28.76
C LEU A 251 -7.22 -20.32 -30.25
N LYS A 252 -7.17 -21.56 -30.77
CA LYS A 252 -6.96 -21.79 -32.21
C LYS A 252 -8.04 -21.12 -33.06
N ILE A 253 -9.31 -21.20 -32.64
CA ILE A 253 -10.43 -20.57 -33.34
C ILE A 253 -10.28 -19.04 -33.32
N VAL A 254 -9.96 -18.46 -32.15
CA VAL A 254 -9.71 -17.02 -32.01
C VAL A 254 -8.56 -16.60 -32.92
N MET A 255 -7.42 -17.29 -32.86
CA MET A 255 -6.24 -17.01 -33.69
C MET A 255 -6.55 -17.06 -35.18
N LYS A 256 -7.38 -18.02 -35.62
CA LYS A 256 -7.83 -18.09 -37.02
C LYS A 256 -8.72 -16.90 -37.40
N LYS A 257 -9.58 -16.42 -36.51
CA LYS A 257 -10.51 -15.31 -36.77
C LYS A 257 -9.83 -13.95 -36.77
N VAL A 258 -8.85 -13.74 -35.89
CA VAL A 258 -8.16 -12.45 -35.76
C VAL A 258 -7.02 -12.28 -36.76
N LYS A 259 -6.63 -13.33 -37.48
CA LYS A 259 -5.54 -13.28 -38.46
C LYS A 259 -5.77 -12.21 -39.53
N GLY A 260 -4.78 -11.33 -39.73
CA GLY A 260 -4.81 -10.22 -40.67
C GLY A 260 -5.60 -8.99 -40.18
N THR A 261 -5.91 -8.91 -38.89
CA THR A 261 -6.70 -7.80 -38.30
C THR A 261 -5.87 -6.99 -37.29
N ASP A 262 -6.34 -5.80 -36.94
CA ASP A 262 -5.73 -4.98 -35.88
C ASP A 262 -5.72 -5.69 -34.51
N ILE A 263 -6.65 -6.62 -34.27
CA ILE A 263 -6.67 -7.43 -33.04
C ILE A 263 -5.43 -8.34 -32.98
N GLU A 264 -5.00 -8.90 -34.10
CA GLU A 264 -3.76 -9.68 -34.14
C GLU A 264 -2.54 -8.80 -33.84
N LEU A 265 -2.52 -7.56 -34.34
CA LEU A 265 -1.45 -6.61 -34.03
C LEU A 265 -1.40 -6.31 -32.53
N LEU A 266 -2.54 -5.97 -31.92
CA LEU A 266 -2.62 -5.69 -30.48
C LEU A 266 -2.17 -6.89 -29.62
N LEU A 267 -2.56 -8.11 -30.00
CA LEU A 267 -2.15 -9.33 -29.29
C LEU A 267 -0.65 -9.61 -29.41
N LYS A 268 -0.04 -9.31 -30.56
CA LYS A 268 1.42 -9.44 -30.77
C LYS A 268 2.18 -8.37 -30.00
N GLU A 269 1.74 -7.12 -30.09
CA GLU A 269 2.34 -6.00 -29.36
C GLU A 269 2.27 -6.17 -27.84
N SER A 270 1.22 -6.81 -27.34
CA SER A 270 1.10 -7.12 -25.91
C SER A 270 2.01 -8.27 -25.45
N GLY A 271 2.62 -9.03 -26.36
CA GLY A 271 3.43 -10.21 -26.08
C GLY A 271 2.64 -11.47 -25.75
N LEU A 272 1.30 -11.44 -25.84
CA LEU A 272 0.45 -12.60 -25.54
C LEU A 272 0.53 -13.67 -26.62
N ILE A 273 0.85 -13.29 -27.85
CA ILE A 273 1.11 -14.20 -28.96
C ILE A 273 2.40 -13.78 -29.66
N LYS A 274 2.96 -14.71 -30.46
CA LYS A 274 4.13 -14.45 -31.31
C LYS A 274 3.74 -13.83 -32.64
#